data_AF-A0A6N8X6Q3-F1
#
_entry.id   AF-A0A6N8X6Q3-F1
#
_cell.length_a   1.000
_cell.length_b   1.000
_cell.length_c   1.000
_cell.angle_alpha   90.00
_cell.angle_beta   90.00
_cell.angle_gamma   90.00
#
_symmetry.space_group_name_H-M   'P 1'
#
loop_
_entity.id
_entity.type
_entity.pdbx_description
1 polymer ?
#
loop_
_entity_poly.entity_id
_entity_poly.type
_entity_poly.pdbx_seq_one_letter_code
_entity_poly.pdbx_strand_id
1 'polypeptide(L)'
;MAPSHYFSIYLLKANCDVALALREEHDLIPNVEADHLPEGASLYLAEDEPRPVWWKKYFGIDRDLRQAFKGALVFVPTSDRVFAFSFGRAYHSLRQGSYEPDFGLRVTLNAVDPNKIKNTDIIEPVNARRQRTQVPVLSDLTLFDFDHDNAVLKNLAGKARDDYTHFVRNVSGQDNLRISSDVQATDLPTLCEQLLS
;
A
#
# COMPACT_ATOMS: atom_id res chain seq x y z
N MET A 1 11.09 11.62 18.54
CA MET A 1 10.15 11.27 17.46
C MET A 1 10.35 9.81 17.12
N ALA A 2 9.29 9.01 17.15
CA ALA A 2 9.34 7.62 16.68
C ALA A 2 9.67 7.59 15.18
N PRO A 3 10.35 6.52 14.68
CA PRO A 3 10.60 6.37 13.26
C PRO A 3 9.27 6.23 12.51
N SER A 4 9.13 6.92 11.38
CA SER A 4 7.96 6.76 10.52
C SER A 4 8.18 5.57 9.58
N HIS A 5 7.18 4.71 9.50
CA HIS A 5 7.14 3.53 8.64
C HIS A 5 6.22 3.76 7.44
N TYR A 6 6.53 3.09 6.33
CA TYR A 6 5.69 3.07 5.15
C TYR A 6 4.76 1.86 5.18
N PHE A 7 3.46 2.11 5.04
CA PHE A 7 2.45 1.07 4.99
C PHE A 7 1.85 1.00 3.59
N SER A 8 1.65 -0.21 3.08
CA SER A 8 0.83 -0.49 1.90
C SER A 8 -0.44 -1.20 2.35
N ILE A 9 -1.56 -0.50 2.26
CA ILE A 9 -2.82 -0.88 2.86
C ILE A 9 -3.83 -1.16 1.75
N TYR A 10 -4.53 -2.29 1.87
CA TYR A 10 -5.64 -2.67 1.01
C TYR A 10 -6.90 -2.79 1.87
N LEU A 11 -8.04 -2.37 1.34
CA LEU A 11 -9.34 -2.57 1.98
C LEU A 11 -10.01 -3.77 1.31
N LEU A 12 -10.31 -4.83 2.06
CA LEU A 12 -11.05 -5.97 1.54
C LEU A 12 -12.51 -5.57 1.25
N LYS A 13 -13.10 -6.20 0.24
CA LYS A 13 -14.53 -6.07 -0.05
C LYS A 13 -15.36 -6.58 1.13
N ALA A 14 -16.52 -5.98 1.37
CA ALA A 14 -17.38 -6.32 2.51
C ALA A 14 -17.72 -7.82 2.64
N ASN A 15 -17.76 -8.53 1.50
CA ASN A 15 -18.15 -9.95 1.44
C ASN A 15 -16.92 -10.88 1.40
N CYS A 16 -15.73 -10.36 1.64
CA CYS A 16 -14.47 -11.07 1.48
C CYS A 16 -13.76 -11.14 2.84
N ASP A 17 -13.69 -12.35 3.39
CA ASP A 17 -12.89 -12.63 4.58
C ASP A 17 -11.42 -12.88 4.21
N VAL A 18 -10.60 -13.10 5.23
CA VAL A 18 -9.16 -13.35 5.07
C VAL A 18 -8.90 -14.58 4.20
N ALA A 19 -9.71 -15.64 4.35
CA ALA A 19 -9.53 -16.89 3.61
C ALA A 19 -9.83 -16.71 2.11
N LEU A 20 -10.88 -15.98 1.76
CA LEU A 20 -11.25 -15.67 0.37
C LEU A 20 -10.35 -14.62 -0.27
N ALA A 21 -9.72 -13.77 0.53
CA ALA A 21 -8.80 -12.75 0.07
C ALA A 21 -7.44 -13.29 -0.37
N LEU A 22 -7.08 -14.49 0.09
CA LEU A 22 -5.83 -15.15 -0.26
C LEU A 22 -6.01 -16.04 -1.51
N ARG A 23 -4.93 -16.21 -2.28
CA ARG A 23 -4.90 -17.14 -3.43
C ARG A 23 -4.85 -18.58 -2.93
N GLU A 24 -5.52 -19.51 -3.62
CA GLU A 24 -5.54 -20.93 -3.22
C GLU A 24 -4.13 -21.55 -3.10
N GLU A 25 -3.22 -21.16 -3.99
CA GLU A 25 -1.81 -21.53 -3.94
C GLU A 25 -0.99 -20.34 -3.42
N HIS A 26 -0.65 -20.36 -2.13
CA HIS A 26 0.27 -19.40 -1.53
C HIS A 26 1.25 -20.09 -0.57
N ASP A 27 2.48 -19.58 -0.53
CA ASP A 27 3.53 -20.07 0.39
C ASP A 27 3.57 -19.27 1.71
N LEU A 28 2.44 -18.66 2.10
CA LEU A 28 2.35 -17.90 3.35
C LEU A 28 2.30 -18.83 4.57
N ILE A 29 3.11 -18.52 5.57
CA ILE A 29 3.13 -19.19 6.87
C ILE A 29 2.13 -18.46 7.79
N PRO A 30 0.99 -19.09 8.17
CA PRO A 30 0.00 -18.51 9.08
C PRO A 30 0.41 -18.65 10.55
N ASN A 31 -0.38 -18.05 11.45
CA ASN A 31 -0.30 -18.25 12.91
C ASN A 31 1.10 -17.96 13.51
N VAL A 32 1.76 -16.93 13.00
CA VAL A 32 3.07 -16.50 13.51
C VAL A 32 2.86 -15.72 14.80
N GLU A 33 3.48 -16.18 15.89
CA GLU A 33 3.44 -15.49 17.18
C GLU A 33 4.11 -14.11 17.08
N ALA A 34 3.41 -13.07 17.55
CA ALA A 34 3.90 -11.71 17.56
C ALA A 34 3.34 -10.95 18.78
N ASP A 35 4.23 -10.34 19.57
CA ASP A 35 3.89 -9.71 20.86
C ASP A 35 2.98 -8.47 20.73
N HIS A 36 3.02 -7.80 19.58
CA HIS A 36 2.33 -6.52 19.34
C HIS A 36 1.26 -6.61 18.24
N LEU A 37 0.79 -7.83 17.94
CA LEU A 37 -0.29 -8.03 16.98
C LEU A 37 -1.61 -7.54 17.62
N PRO A 38 -2.38 -6.66 16.94
CA PRO A 38 -3.67 -6.22 17.46
C PRO A 38 -4.63 -7.38 17.70
N GLU A 39 -5.56 -7.19 18.63
CA GLU A 39 -6.59 -8.18 18.91
C GLU A 39 -7.42 -8.48 17.65
N GLY A 40 -7.63 -9.77 17.36
CA GLY A 40 -8.34 -10.24 16.17
C GLY A 40 -7.55 -10.14 14.85
N ALA A 41 -6.38 -9.50 14.84
CA ALA A 41 -5.56 -9.44 13.64
C ALA A 41 -4.88 -10.78 13.33
N SER A 42 -4.64 -11.05 12.05
CA SER A 42 -3.98 -12.27 11.57
C SER A 42 -2.71 -11.92 10.81
N LEU A 43 -1.58 -12.51 11.22
CA LEU A 43 -0.28 -12.33 10.58
C LEU A 43 0.09 -13.55 9.74
N TYR A 44 0.49 -13.28 8.50
CA TYR A 44 1.03 -14.24 7.56
C TYR A 44 2.43 -13.80 7.14
N LEU A 45 3.40 -14.71 7.21
CA LEU A 45 4.77 -14.45 6.73
C LEU A 45 4.98 -15.05 5.35
N ALA A 46 5.65 -14.29 4.48
CA ALA A 46 6.15 -14.76 3.20
C ALA A 46 7.67 -14.87 3.30
N GLU A 47 8.22 -16.08 3.24
CA GLU A 47 9.66 -16.31 3.30
C GLU A 47 10.09 -17.35 2.26
N ASP A 48 11.04 -16.96 1.42
CA ASP A 48 11.69 -17.89 0.48
C ASP A 48 12.95 -18.49 1.10
N GLU A 49 13.22 -19.75 0.76
CA GLU A 49 14.53 -20.34 1.02
C GLU A 49 15.65 -19.55 0.32
N PRO A 50 16.80 -19.28 0.99
CA PRO A 50 17.93 -18.59 0.38
C PRO A 50 18.49 -19.33 -0.84
N ARG A 51 18.37 -18.72 -2.03
CA ARG A 51 18.84 -19.29 -3.31
C ARG A 51 20.04 -18.53 -3.88
N PRO A 52 20.93 -19.19 -4.63
CA PRO A 52 22.05 -18.52 -5.29
C PRO A 52 21.55 -17.57 -6.39
N VAL A 53 22.19 -16.41 -6.51
CA VAL A 53 21.88 -15.43 -7.55
C VAL A 53 22.55 -15.79 -8.88
N TRP A 54 21.79 -15.83 -9.98
CA TRP A 54 22.28 -16.27 -11.29
C TRP A 54 23.47 -15.42 -11.81
N TRP A 55 23.45 -14.11 -11.52
CA TRP A 55 24.45 -13.16 -12.00
C TRP A 55 25.80 -13.29 -11.28
N LYS A 56 25.86 -13.99 -10.14
CA LYS A 56 27.14 -14.34 -9.49
C LYS A 56 28.03 -15.11 -10.47
N LYS A 57 27.47 -16.11 -11.15
CA LYS A 57 28.18 -16.88 -12.18
C LYS A 57 28.51 -16.03 -13.40
N TYR A 58 27.58 -15.18 -13.81
CA TYR A 58 27.75 -14.30 -14.97
C TYR A 58 28.95 -13.34 -14.82
N PHE A 59 29.12 -12.74 -13.63
CA PHE A 59 30.21 -11.81 -13.35
C PHE A 59 31.46 -12.44 -12.73
N GLY A 60 31.48 -13.77 -12.53
CA GLY A 60 32.61 -14.46 -11.90
C GLY A 60 32.87 -14.02 -10.45
N ILE A 61 31.82 -13.71 -9.69
CA ILE A 61 31.97 -13.20 -8.32
C ILE A 61 32.26 -14.34 -7.36
N ASP A 62 33.47 -14.34 -6.77
CA ASP A 62 33.89 -15.29 -5.76
C ASP A 62 33.52 -14.83 -4.34
N ARG A 63 32.21 -14.71 -4.09
CA ARG A 63 31.62 -14.48 -2.76
C ARG A 63 30.34 -15.31 -2.61
N ASP A 64 30.01 -15.75 -1.39
CA ASP A 64 28.70 -16.36 -1.15
C ASP A 64 27.62 -15.28 -1.18
N LEU A 65 26.75 -15.34 -2.20
CA LEU A 65 25.68 -14.38 -2.43
C LEU A 65 24.40 -15.16 -2.59
N ARG A 66 23.57 -15.12 -1.55
CA ARG A 66 22.25 -15.74 -1.50
C ARG A 66 21.19 -14.68 -1.41
N GLN A 67 20.10 -14.88 -2.13
CA GLN A 67 18.93 -14.03 -2.09
C GLN A 67 17.78 -14.83 -1.48
N ALA A 68 17.15 -14.24 -0.47
CA ALA A 68 15.89 -14.68 0.09
C ALA A 68 14.94 -13.48 0.10
N PHE A 69 13.68 -13.72 -0.20
CA PHE A 69 12.64 -12.72 -0.01
C PHE A 69 12.00 -12.92 1.36
N LYS A 70 11.75 -11.81 2.06
CA LYS A 70 10.95 -11.76 3.29
C LYS A 70 9.86 -10.71 3.11
N GLY A 71 8.65 -11.07 3.48
CA GLY A 71 7.47 -10.21 3.45
C GLY A 71 6.46 -10.66 4.49
N ALA A 72 5.42 -9.86 4.67
CA ALA A 72 4.36 -10.16 5.60
C ALA A 72 3.04 -9.58 5.10
N LEU A 73 1.94 -10.22 5.48
CA LEU A 73 0.60 -9.73 5.29
C LEU A 73 -0.11 -9.76 6.64
N VAL A 74 -0.57 -8.59 7.10
CA VAL A 74 -1.31 -8.45 8.35
C VAL A 74 -2.72 -8.05 8.02
N PHE A 75 -3.68 -8.89 8.40
CA PHE A 75 -5.09 -8.57 8.29
C PHE A 75 -5.56 -7.99 9.61
N VAL A 76 -6.07 -6.76 9.58
CA VAL A 76 -6.59 -6.04 10.74
C VAL A 76 -8.10 -5.88 10.55
N PRO A 77 -8.93 -6.61 11.32
CA PRO A 77 -10.36 -6.37 11.31
C PRO A 77 -10.69 -5.04 12.00
N THR A 78 -11.63 -4.32 11.43
CA THR A 78 -12.37 -3.22 12.05
C THR A 78 -13.86 -3.54 11.98
N SER A 79 -14.72 -2.81 12.72
CA SER A 79 -16.12 -3.15 12.98
C SER A 79 -16.85 -3.96 11.90
N ASP A 80 -16.85 -3.51 10.64
CA ASP A 80 -17.49 -4.22 9.52
C ASP A 80 -16.56 -4.50 8.32
N ARG A 81 -15.26 -4.22 8.44
CA ARG A 81 -14.31 -4.25 7.32
C ARG A 81 -12.99 -4.88 7.73
N VAL A 82 -12.24 -5.38 6.75
CA VAL A 82 -10.92 -5.94 6.99
C VAL A 82 -9.90 -5.21 6.13
N PHE A 83 -8.82 -4.76 6.76
CA PHE A 83 -7.69 -4.15 6.09
C PHE A 83 -6.54 -5.14 5.98
N ALA A 84 -5.85 -5.14 4.85
CA ALA A 84 -4.64 -5.93 4.64
C ALA A 84 -3.42 -5.02 4.49
N PHE A 85 -2.50 -5.11 5.45
CA PHE A 85 -1.21 -4.44 5.42
C PHE A 85 -0.18 -5.37 4.78
N SER A 86 0.30 -5.00 3.61
CA SER A 86 1.33 -5.74 2.89
C SER A 86 2.71 -5.14 3.12
N PHE A 87 3.65 -6.00 3.48
CA PHE A 87 5.07 -5.69 3.60
C PHE A 87 5.86 -6.45 2.53
N GLY A 88 6.76 -5.73 1.84
CA GLY A 88 7.49 -6.28 0.71
C GLY A 88 6.56 -6.67 -0.44
N ARG A 89 6.77 -7.86 -1.00
CA ARG A 89 6.02 -8.44 -2.13
C ARG A 89 4.87 -9.37 -1.71
N ALA A 90 4.50 -9.39 -0.44
CA ALA A 90 3.44 -10.27 0.07
C ALA A 90 2.04 -10.00 -0.54
N TYR A 91 1.79 -8.80 -1.09
CA TYR A 91 0.55 -8.48 -1.80
C TYR A 91 0.24 -9.41 -2.98
N HIS A 92 1.25 -10.08 -3.58
CA HIS A 92 1.01 -11.04 -4.67
C HIS A 92 0.21 -12.28 -4.24
N SER A 93 0.16 -12.54 -2.92
CA SER A 93 -0.66 -13.60 -2.34
C SER A 93 -2.12 -13.20 -2.16
N LEU A 94 -2.46 -11.90 -2.29
CA LEU A 94 -3.84 -11.45 -2.35
C LEU A 94 -4.47 -11.83 -3.70
N ARG A 95 -5.68 -12.36 -3.65
CA ARG A 95 -6.49 -12.67 -4.83
C ARG A 95 -6.92 -11.38 -5.51
N GLN A 96 -6.73 -11.29 -6.82
CA GLN A 96 -7.23 -10.14 -7.58
C GLN A 96 -8.75 -10.01 -7.43
N GLY A 97 -9.21 -8.79 -7.17
CA GLY A 97 -10.63 -8.49 -6.97
C GLY A 97 -11.17 -8.81 -5.58
N SER A 98 -10.33 -9.24 -4.63
CA SER A 98 -10.70 -9.38 -3.21
C SER A 98 -10.75 -8.04 -2.45
N TYR A 99 -10.03 -7.04 -2.95
CA TYR A 99 -9.96 -5.70 -2.39
C TYR A 99 -10.79 -4.69 -3.19
N GLU A 100 -11.13 -3.58 -2.54
CA GLU A 100 -11.86 -2.47 -3.13
C GLU A 100 -10.99 -1.74 -4.18
N PRO A 101 -11.47 -1.62 -5.43
CA PRO A 101 -10.77 -0.84 -6.45
C PRO A 101 -10.75 0.64 -6.06
N ASP A 102 -9.67 1.32 -6.44
CA ASP A 102 -9.48 2.77 -6.21
C ASP A 102 -9.65 3.22 -4.74
N PHE A 103 -9.63 2.31 -3.75
CA PHE A 103 -9.76 2.67 -2.34
C PHE A 103 -8.68 3.66 -1.92
N GLY A 104 -7.42 3.35 -2.22
CA GLY A 104 -6.31 4.23 -1.89
C GLY A 104 -6.41 5.59 -2.55
N LEU A 105 -6.89 5.64 -3.80
CA LEU A 105 -7.12 6.88 -4.54
C LEU A 105 -8.19 7.72 -3.86
N ARG A 106 -9.33 7.13 -3.50
CA ARG A 106 -10.43 7.82 -2.77
C ARG A 106 -9.96 8.41 -1.45
N VAL A 107 -9.25 7.61 -0.64
CA VAL A 107 -8.70 8.09 0.63
C VAL A 107 -7.68 9.21 0.41
N THR A 108 -6.81 9.06 -0.59
CA THR A 108 -5.80 10.07 -0.89
C THR A 108 -6.43 11.39 -1.36
N LEU A 109 -7.47 11.35 -2.18
CA LEU A 109 -8.21 12.54 -2.61
C LEU A 109 -8.83 13.30 -1.42
N ASN A 110 -9.34 12.57 -0.43
CA ASN A 110 -9.93 13.18 0.77
C ASN A 110 -8.87 13.72 1.75
N ALA A 111 -7.69 13.09 1.79
CA ALA A 111 -6.67 13.38 2.79
C ALA A 111 -5.55 14.32 2.33
N VAL A 112 -5.29 14.43 1.03
CA VAL A 112 -4.18 15.23 0.48
C VAL A 112 -4.46 16.73 0.60
N ASP A 113 -3.43 17.51 0.92
CA ASP A 113 -3.49 18.97 0.82
C ASP A 113 -3.41 19.37 -0.67
N PRO A 114 -4.43 20.06 -1.22
CA PRO A 114 -4.48 20.42 -2.63
C PRO A 114 -3.31 21.33 -3.06
N ASN A 115 -2.66 22.01 -2.11
CA ASN A 115 -1.50 22.86 -2.36
C ASN A 115 -0.16 22.12 -2.25
N LYS A 116 -0.19 20.84 -1.83
CA LYS A 116 1.02 20.03 -1.57
C LYS A 116 0.98 18.70 -2.32
N ILE A 117 0.61 18.74 -3.58
CA ILE A 117 0.64 17.57 -4.47
C ILE A 117 2.06 17.40 -5.02
N LYS A 118 2.51 16.15 -5.13
CA LYS A 118 3.85 15.77 -5.57
C LYS A 118 3.84 15.07 -6.92
N ASN A 119 2.88 14.18 -7.14
CA ASN A 119 2.72 13.52 -8.43
C ASN A 119 1.28 13.08 -8.69
N THR A 120 0.98 12.94 -9.99
CA THR A 120 -0.25 12.36 -10.51
C THR A 120 0.09 11.39 -11.64
N ASP A 121 -0.68 10.30 -11.72
CA ASP A 121 -0.68 9.41 -12.89
C ASP A 121 -2.07 9.44 -13.52
N ILE A 122 -2.12 9.68 -14.83
CA ILE A 122 -3.35 9.87 -15.60
C ILE A 122 -3.32 8.94 -16.81
N ILE A 123 -4.48 8.40 -17.16
CA ILE A 123 -4.68 7.59 -18.36
C ILE A 123 -5.74 8.25 -19.24
N GLU A 124 -5.42 8.46 -20.51
CA GLU A 124 -6.37 8.83 -21.57
C GLU A 124 -6.74 7.58 -22.37
N PRO A 125 -7.92 6.96 -22.15
CA PRO A 125 -8.25 5.66 -22.75
C PRO A 125 -8.33 5.70 -24.27
N VAL A 126 -8.86 6.81 -24.82
CA VAL A 126 -9.08 6.98 -26.28
C VAL A 126 -7.78 6.85 -27.06
N ASN A 127 -6.69 7.41 -26.52
CA ASN A 127 -5.38 7.43 -27.17
C ASN A 127 -4.42 6.38 -26.61
N ALA A 128 -4.88 5.53 -25.69
CA ALA A 128 -4.06 4.62 -24.89
C ALA A 128 -2.84 5.31 -24.23
N ARG A 129 -2.94 6.62 -23.97
CA ARG A 129 -1.83 7.43 -23.46
C ARG A 129 -1.81 7.36 -21.94
N ARG A 130 -0.62 7.17 -21.38
CA ARG A 130 -0.38 7.28 -19.94
C ARG A 130 0.56 8.45 -19.70
N GLN A 131 0.17 9.34 -18.80
CA GLN A 131 0.97 10.49 -18.42
C GLN A 131 1.23 10.46 -16.93
N ARG A 132 2.50 10.67 -16.56
CA ARG A 132 2.92 10.87 -15.18
C ARG A 132 3.48 12.28 -15.06
N THR A 133 2.90 13.07 -14.17
CA THR A 133 3.40 14.41 -13.85
C THR A 133 4.00 14.37 -12.45
N GLN A 134 5.25 14.78 -12.31
CA GLN A 134 5.92 14.88 -11.02
C GLN A 134 6.59 16.25 -10.91
N VAL A 135 6.30 16.93 -9.80
CA VAL A 135 6.86 18.25 -9.51
C VAL A 135 8.01 18.11 -8.50
N PRO A 136 9.11 18.88 -8.68
CA PRO A 136 10.24 18.84 -7.76
C PRO A 136 9.94 19.53 -6.42
N VAL A 137 8.99 20.46 -6.39
CA VAL A 137 8.50 21.16 -5.19
C VAL A 137 7.01 20.88 -5.07
N LEU A 138 6.54 20.66 -3.84
CA LEU A 138 5.11 20.49 -3.54
C LEU A 138 4.34 21.67 -4.12
N SER A 139 3.36 21.36 -4.97
CA SER A 139 2.69 22.37 -5.76
C SER A 139 1.19 22.21 -5.74
N ASP A 140 0.52 23.28 -6.14
CA ASP A 140 -0.94 23.38 -6.24
C ASP A 140 -1.49 22.42 -7.31
N LEU A 141 -2.70 21.91 -7.07
CA LEU A 141 -3.49 21.06 -7.97
C LEU A 141 -3.66 21.68 -9.37
N THR A 142 -3.68 23.00 -9.47
CA THR A 142 -3.80 23.74 -10.75
C THR A 142 -2.64 23.51 -11.71
N LEU A 143 -1.47 23.08 -11.24
CA LEU A 143 -0.36 22.63 -12.11
C LEU A 143 -0.60 21.25 -12.73
N PHE A 144 -1.59 20.54 -12.22
CA PHE A 144 -2.07 19.25 -12.72
C PHE A 144 -3.41 19.46 -13.43
N ASP A 145 -3.43 20.38 -14.41
CA ASP A 145 -4.56 20.53 -15.32
C ASP A 145 -4.57 19.33 -16.30
N PHE A 146 -5.70 18.62 -16.34
CA PHE A 146 -5.90 17.49 -17.24
C PHE A 146 -7.31 17.48 -17.79
N ASP A 147 -7.47 16.90 -18.96
CA ASP A 147 -8.77 16.78 -19.62
C ASP A 147 -9.69 15.86 -18.80
N HIS A 148 -10.54 16.43 -17.96
CA HIS A 148 -11.45 15.70 -17.10
C HIS A 148 -12.47 14.85 -17.87
N ASP A 149 -12.76 15.18 -19.13
CA ASP A 149 -13.72 14.46 -19.97
C ASP A 149 -13.07 13.24 -20.64
N ASN A 150 -11.78 13.32 -20.97
CA ASN A 150 -11.08 12.28 -21.71
C ASN A 150 -10.01 11.51 -20.90
N ALA A 151 -9.75 11.92 -19.66
CA ALA A 151 -8.67 11.39 -18.85
C ALA A 151 -9.13 10.92 -17.46
N VAL A 152 -8.58 9.79 -17.02
CA VAL A 152 -8.87 9.16 -15.73
C VAL A 152 -7.65 9.27 -14.82
N LEU A 153 -7.82 9.92 -13.67
CA LEU A 153 -6.81 9.93 -12.61
C LEU A 153 -6.65 8.52 -12.03
N LYS A 154 -5.43 7.98 -12.09
CA LYS A 154 -5.10 6.64 -11.61
C LYS A 154 -4.23 6.61 -10.38
N ASN A 155 -3.49 7.68 -10.10
CA ASN A 155 -2.70 7.82 -8.89
C ASN A 155 -2.62 9.28 -8.51
N LEU A 156 -2.62 9.51 -7.21
CA LEU A 156 -2.33 10.81 -6.62
C LEU A 156 -1.37 10.59 -5.46
N ALA A 157 -0.38 11.46 -5.31
CA ALA A 157 0.47 11.47 -4.13
C ALA A 157 0.80 12.89 -3.69
N GLY A 158 0.81 13.11 -2.38
CA GLY A 158 1.13 14.41 -1.78
C GLY A 158 1.28 14.34 -0.26
N LYS A 159 1.41 15.50 0.36
CA LYS A 159 1.33 15.61 1.82
C LYS A 159 -0.13 15.57 2.27
N ALA A 160 -0.37 14.93 3.40
CA ALA A 160 -1.69 14.99 4.01
C ALA A 160 -1.99 16.41 4.52
N ARG A 161 -3.27 16.77 4.59
CA ARG A 161 -3.75 17.99 5.26
C ARG A 161 -3.35 17.98 6.72
N ASP A 162 -3.18 19.17 7.29
CA ASP A 162 -2.73 19.34 8.67
C ASP A 162 -3.62 18.59 9.67
N ASP A 163 -4.93 18.52 9.41
CA ASP A 163 -5.91 17.76 10.18
C ASP A 163 -5.55 16.27 10.29
N TYR A 164 -4.86 15.68 9.31
CA TYR A 164 -4.47 14.25 9.30
C TYR A 164 -3.00 14.01 9.64
N THR A 165 -2.18 15.06 9.80
CA THR A 165 -0.72 14.93 9.98
C THR A 165 -0.32 14.19 11.25
N HIS A 166 -1.21 14.14 12.25
CA HIS A 166 -1.02 13.39 13.49
C HIS A 166 -1.04 11.87 13.30
N PHE A 167 -1.63 11.38 12.21
CA PHE A 167 -1.63 9.96 11.85
C PHE A 167 -0.86 9.67 10.56
N VAL A 168 -0.90 10.56 9.58
CA VAL A 168 -0.35 10.33 8.24
C VAL A 168 0.36 11.57 7.73
N ARG A 169 1.65 11.45 7.39
CA ARG A 169 2.42 12.59 6.86
C ARG A 169 2.33 12.72 5.34
N ASN A 170 2.41 11.60 4.63
CA ASN A 170 2.31 11.53 3.17
C ASN A 170 1.29 10.47 2.80
N VAL A 171 0.52 10.75 1.76
CA VAL A 171 -0.51 9.88 1.19
C VAL A 171 -0.22 9.66 -0.29
N SER A 172 -0.40 8.43 -0.74
CA SER A 172 -0.37 8.07 -2.16
C SER A 172 -1.33 6.93 -2.40
N GLY A 173 -2.14 7.02 -3.45
CA GLY A 173 -3.29 6.14 -3.60
C GLY A 173 -3.58 5.71 -5.02
N GLN A 174 -3.72 4.40 -5.22
CA GLN A 174 -4.36 3.77 -6.37
C GLN A 174 -5.40 2.77 -5.85
N ASP A 175 -5.34 1.50 -6.27
CA ASP A 175 -6.08 0.41 -5.61
C ASP A 175 -5.63 0.21 -4.15
N ASN A 176 -4.34 0.40 -3.88
CA ASN A 176 -3.77 0.37 -2.54
C ASN A 176 -3.53 1.80 -2.03
N LEU A 177 -3.65 1.98 -0.71
CA LEU A 177 -3.23 3.18 -0.03
C LEU A 177 -1.79 3.01 0.47
N ARG A 178 -0.92 3.95 0.14
CA ARG A 178 0.43 4.06 0.68
C ARG A 178 0.53 5.27 1.57
N ILE A 179 0.88 5.05 2.83
CA ILE A 179 1.06 6.12 3.81
C ILE A 179 2.41 6.02 4.50
N SER A 180 2.89 7.15 5.00
CA SER A 180 3.96 7.21 6.00
C SER A 180 3.39 7.65 7.35
N SER A 181 3.53 6.81 8.37
CA SER A 181 2.96 7.02 9.70
C SER A 181 3.94 6.56 10.78
N ASP A 182 3.88 7.13 11.98
CA ASP A 182 4.64 6.73 13.19
C ASP A 182 3.75 6.03 14.24
N VAL A 183 2.54 5.65 13.83
CA VAL A 183 1.57 4.85 14.61
C VAL A 183 2.16 3.49 14.98
N GLN A 184 1.90 3.05 16.21
CA GLN A 184 2.35 1.76 16.72
C GLN A 184 1.47 0.61 16.21
N ALA A 185 2.00 -0.61 16.25
CA ALA A 185 1.27 -1.79 15.77
C ALA A 185 -0.10 -1.96 16.47
N THR A 186 -0.17 -1.70 17.78
CA THR A 186 -1.38 -1.78 18.60
C THR A 186 -2.47 -0.77 18.20
N ASP A 187 -2.07 0.32 17.55
CA ASP A 187 -2.95 1.43 17.17
C ASP A 187 -3.42 1.33 15.70
N LEU A 188 -3.02 0.27 14.99
CA LEU A 188 -3.47 0.02 13.61
C LEU A 188 -5.00 -0.07 13.47
N PRO A 189 -5.77 -0.68 14.39
CA PRO A 189 -7.23 -0.68 14.31
C PRO A 189 -7.81 0.75 14.29
N THR A 190 -7.34 1.62 15.19
CA THR A 190 -7.74 3.03 15.25
C THR A 190 -7.40 3.77 13.95
N LEU A 191 -6.22 3.54 13.40
CA LEU A 191 -5.84 4.10 12.10
C LEU A 191 -6.80 3.63 11.00
N CYS A 192 -7.16 2.35 10.97
CA CYS A 192 -8.07 1.80 9.97
C CYS A 192 -9.47 2.43 10.05
N GLU A 193 -9.99 2.71 11.24
CA GLU A 193 -11.27 3.43 11.42
C GLU A 193 -11.23 4.84 10.83
N GLN A 194 -10.14 5.57 11.04
CA GLN A 194 -9.94 6.92 10.47
C GLN A 194 -9.81 6.90 8.94
N LEU A 195 -9.38 5.79 8.35
CA LEU A 195 -9.31 5.65 6.89
C LEU A 195 -10.67 5.33 6.24
N LEU A 196 -11.69 4.98 7.03
CA LEU A 196 -13.05 4.75 6.55
C LEU A 196 -13.95 5.98 6.64
N SER A 197 -13.63 6.94 7.52
CA SER A 197 -14.36 8.20 7.69
C SER A 197 -14.12 9.18 6.54
#